data_AF-A0A8S2Y9R2-F1
#
_entry.id   AF-A0A8S2Y9R2-F1
#
_cell.length_a   1.000
_cell.length_b   1.000
_cell.length_c   1.000
_cell.angle_alpha   90.00
_cell.angle_beta   90.00
_cell.angle_gamma   90.00
#
_symmetry.space_group_name_H-M   'P 1'
#
loop_
_entity.id
_entity.type
_entity.pdbx_description
1 polymer ?
#
loop_
_entity_poly.entity_id
_entity_poly.type
_entity_poly.pdbx_seq_one_letter_code
_entity_poly.pdbx_strand_id
1 'polypeptide(L)'
;NTCTTESNENDCYVKDNDSGNDNGNIVTPWKVNRISRLGVDYDKVIAKFGSTRLSHDLIKKIETTIQQPVHYFIRRGIFFSH
;
A
#
# COMPACT_ATOMS: atom_id res chain seq x y z
N ASN A 1 36.51 -11.04 -13.13
CA ASN A 1 35.38 -10.96 -14.08
C ASN A 1 34.09 -10.74 -13.30
N THR A 2 33.99 -9.58 -12.65
CA THR A 2 32.81 -9.12 -11.92
C THR A 2 32.22 -7.96 -12.69
N CYS A 3 31.04 -8.16 -13.26
CA CYS A 3 30.21 -7.10 -13.81
C CYS A 3 28.88 -7.17 -13.07
N THR A 4 28.76 -6.31 -12.06
CA THR A 4 27.50 -5.90 -11.44
C THR A 4 26.69 -5.16 -12.48
N THR A 5 25.51 -5.68 -12.82
CA THR A 5 24.52 -4.96 -13.61
C THR A 5 23.72 -4.07 -12.66
N GLU A 6 24.02 -2.78 -12.71
CA GLU A 6 23.20 -1.70 -12.19
C GLU A 6 21.91 -1.54 -13.03
N SER A 7 20.97 -0.83 -12.40
CA SER A 7 19.79 -0.17 -12.95
C SER A 7 18.66 -1.04 -13.52
N ASN A 8 17.58 -1.14 -12.74
CA ASN A 8 16.29 -0.76 -13.32
C ASN A 8 15.55 0.17 -12.34
N GLU A 9 15.60 1.44 -12.68
CA GLU A 9 14.73 2.50 -12.19
C GLU A 9 13.28 2.08 -12.40
N ASN A 10 12.44 2.23 -11.37
CA ASN A 10 11.00 2.53 -11.43
C ASN A 10 10.33 2.04 -10.14
N ASP A 11 10.38 2.86 -9.09
CA ASP A 11 9.22 2.96 -8.20
C ASP A 11 8.92 4.44 -7.97
N CYS A 12 8.56 5.09 -9.08
CA CYS A 12 8.04 6.45 -9.07
C CYS A 12 6.60 6.36 -8.60
N TYR A 13 6.35 6.55 -7.30
CA TYR A 13 4.99 6.79 -6.83
C TYR A 13 4.53 8.13 -7.43
N VAL A 14 3.76 8.05 -8.52
CA VAL A 14 3.12 9.21 -9.14
C VAL A 14 2.14 9.77 -8.11
N LYS A 15 2.46 10.94 -7.54
CA LYS A 15 1.49 11.72 -6.78
C LYS A 15 0.58 12.43 -7.77
N ASP A 16 -0.54 11.79 -8.10
CA ASP A 16 -1.65 12.52 -8.69
C ASP A 16 -2.18 13.52 -7.65
N ASN A 17 -2.04 14.81 -7.96
CA ASN A 17 -2.67 15.89 -7.21
C ASN A 17 -4.18 15.85 -7.46
N ASP A 18 -4.92 15.05 -6.67
CA ASP A 18 -6.38 15.02 -6.72
C ASP A 18 -6.93 16.33 -6.14
N SER A 19 -7.40 17.18 -7.04
CA SER A 19 -7.98 18.47 -6.74
C SER A 19 -9.38 18.29 -6.14
N GLY A 20 -9.52 18.68 -4.88
CA GLY A 20 -10.73 19.27 -4.28
C GLY A 20 -12.07 18.60 -4.60
N ASN A 21 -12.39 17.51 -3.89
CA ASN A 21 -13.77 17.23 -3.52
C ASN A 21 -13.78 16.47 -2.18
N ASP A 22 -14.13 17.17 -1.10
CA ASP A 22 -14.02 16.74 0.30
C ASP A 22 -15.02 15.64 0.71
N ASN A 23 -15.58 14.92 -0.26
CA ASN A 23 -16.40 13.73 -0.08
C ASN A 23 -15.50 12.49 0.03
N GLY A 24 -14.62 12.46 1.04
CA GLY A 24 -13.71 11.35 1.32
C GLY A 24 -14.33 10.28 2.23
N ASN A 25 -13.79 9.05 2.18
CA ASN A 25 -14.19 8.00 3.14
C ASN A 25 -13.84 8.44 4.58
N ILE A 26 -14.78 8.22 5.51
CA ILE A 26 -14.58 8.52 6.94
C ILE A 26 -14.25 7.21 7.63
N VAL A 27 -13.05 7.11 8.17
CA VAL A 27 -12.58 5.95 8.93
C VAL A 27 -12.23 6.43 10.33
N THR A 28 -12.96 5.95 11.32
CA THR A 28 -12.68 6.13 12.75
C THR A 28 -12.65 4.76 13.44
N PRO A 29 -12.08 4.65 14.65
CA PRO A 29 -12.05 3.37 15.38
C PRO A 29 -13.44 2.76 15.63
N TRP A 30 -14.48 3.59 15.62
CA TRP A 30 -15.86 3.21 15.93
C TRP A 30 -16.77 3.13 14.70
N LYS A 31 -16.39 3.76 13.58
CA LYS A 31 -17.25 3.86 12.40
C LYS A 31 -16.44 3.95 11.11
N VAL A 32 -16.88 3.21 10.11
CA VAL A 32 -16.43 3.35 8.73
C VAL A 32 -17.61 3.79 7.88
N ASN A 33 -17.51 4.95 7.24
CA ASN A 33 -18.47 5.45 6.27
C ASN A 33 -17.82 5.54 4.88
N ARG A 34 -18.48 4.94 3.90
CA ARG A 34 -18.03 4.86 2.52
C ARG A 34 -19.04 5.51 1.59
N ILE A 35 -18.53 6.26 0.63
CA ILE A 35 -19.37 7.01 -0.32
C ILE A 35 -19.66 6.16 -1.57
N SER A 36 -18.74 5.24 -1.90
CA SER A 36 -18.88 4.35 -3.05
C SER A 36 -19.54 3.01 -2.70
N ARG A 37 -20.38 2.53 -3.62
CA ARG A 37 -20.95 1.17 -3.58
C ARG A 37 -19.90 0.09 -3.82
N LEU A 38 -18.78 0.40 -4.47
CA LEU A 38 -17.73 -0.58 -4.81
C LEU A 38 -16.81 -0.93 -3.62
N GLY A 39 -16.82 -0.13 -2.55
CA GLY A 39 -16.00 -0.40 -1.37
C GLY A 39 -15.35 0.87 -0.83
N VAL A 40 -14.38 0.67 0.07
CA VAL A 40 -13.52 1.74 0.58
C VAL A 40 -12.37 1.93 -0.39
N ASP A 41 -12.09 3.19 -0.74
CA ASP A 41 -10.90 3.56 -1.50
C ASP A 41 -9.70 3.60 -0.55
N TYR A 42 -8.91 2.53 -0.57
CA TYR A 42 -7.77 2.36 0.34
C TYR A 42 -6.62 3.30 0.03
N ASP A 43 -6.42 3.73 -1.22
CA ASP A 43 -5.34 4.66 -1.57
C ASP A 43 -5.58 6.03 -0.96
N LYS A 44 -6.84 6.50 -0.97
CA LYS A 44 -7.23 7.73 -0.26
C LYS A 44 -7.09 7.60 1.25
N VAL A 45 -7.36 6.41 1.80
CA VAL A 45 -7.18 6.14 3.24
C VAL A 45 -5.70 6.21 3.61
N ILE A 46 -4.81 5.56 2.84
CA ILE A 46 -3.36 5.60 3.06
C ILE A 46 -2.86 7.05 3.05
N ALA A 47 -3.23 7.83 2.02
CA ALA A 47 -2.83 9.23 1.91
C ALA A 47 -3.34 10.09 3.08
N LYS A 48 -4.57 9.84 3.55
CA LYS A 48 -5.19 10.56 4.68
C LYS A 48 -4.56 10.22 6.03
N PHE A 49 -4.18 8.97 6.25
CA PHE A 49 -3.49 8.53 7.47
C PHE A 49 -1.99 8.81 7.44
N GLY A 50 -1.41 9.06 6.27
CA GLY A 50 0.03 9.25 6.10
C GLY A 50 0.82 7.96 6.29
N SER A 51 0.18 6.81 6.11
CA SER A 51 0.85 5.51 6.15
C SER A 51 1.51 5.19 4.81
N THR A 52 2.37 4.18 4.81
CA THR A 52 3.05 3.75 3.57
C THR A 52 2.40 2.47 3.06
N ARG A 53 2.17 2.41 1.75
CA ARG A 53 1.65 1.19 1.11
C ARG A 53 2.67 0.05 1.26
N LEU A 54 2.16 -1.16 1.45
CA LEU A 54 2.99 -2.35 1.56
C LEU A 54 3.54 -2.72 0.17
N SER A 55 4.85 -2.58 -0.03
CA SER A 55 5.52 -2.87 -1.30
C SER A 55 5.95 -4.34 -1.41
N HIS A 56 6.12 -4.83 -2.65
CA HIS A 56 6.57 -6.21 -2.89
C HIS A 56 7.97 -6.50 -2.33
N ASP A 57 8.84 -5.50 -2.32
CA ASP A 57 10.18 -5.62 -1.74
C ASP A 57 10.14 -5.83 -0.24
N LEU A 58 9.23 -5.13 0.45
CA LEU A 58 9.01 -5.30 1.88
C LEU A 58 8.43 -6.70 2.18
N ILE A 59 7.51 -7.18 1.35
CA ILE A 59 6.97 -8.55 1.45
C ILE A 59 8.10 -9.58 1.32
N LYS A 60 8.98 -9.42 0.33
CA LYS A 60 10.13 -10.31 0.10
C LYS A 60 11.14 -10.25 1.25
N LYS A 61 11.36 -9.06 1.82
CA LYS A 61 12.20 -8.88 3.01
C LYS A 61 11.61 -9.60 4.22
N ILE A 62 10.29 -9.50 4.42
CA ILE A 62 9.59 -10.21 5.49
C ILE A 62 9.79 -11.71 5.32
N GLU A 63 9.55 -12.26 4.12
CA GLU A 63 9.75 -13.67 3.81
C GLU A 63 11.18 -14.16 4.10
N THR A 64 12.17 -13.38 3.67
CA THR A 64 13.60 -13.68 3.89
C THR A 64 13.96 -13.64 5.37
N THR A 65 13.38 -12.70 6.13
CA THR A 65 13.66 -12.53 7.56
C THR A 65 13.04 -13.66 8.40
N ILE A 66 11.81 -14.04 8.09
CA ILE A 66 11.07 -15.08 8.83
C ILE A 66 11.39 -16.50 8.37
N GLN A 67 12.04 -16.67 7.21
CA GLN A 67 12.37 -17.96 6.57
C GLN A 67 11.16 -18.89 6.38
N GLN A 68 9.97 -18.30 6.27
CA GLN A 68 8.68 -18.97 6.12
C GLN A 68 7.83 -18.21 5.11
N PRO A 69 6.91 -18.90 4.42
CA PRO A 69 6.03 -18.24 3.47
C PRO A 69 5.16 -17.20 4.18
N VAL A 70 5.15 -15.97 3.64
CA VAL A 70 4.36 -14.86 4.21
C VAL A 70 2.88 -15.22 4.27
N HIS A 71 2.18 -14.83 5.34
CA HIS A 71 0.76 -15.14 5.51
C HIS A 71 -0.10 -14.73 4.29
N TYR A 72 -1.15 -15.51 4.01
CA TYR A 72 -1.99 -15.31 2.82
C TYR A 72 -2.72 -13.96 2.79
N PHE A 73 -2.90 -13.31 3.93
CA PHE A 73 -3.48 -11.96 4.01
C PHE A 73 -2.60 -10.88 3.38
N ILE A 74 -1.29 -11.01 3.49
CA ILE A 74 -0.35 -10.08 2.86
C ILE A 74 -0.29 -10.38 1.36
N ARG A 75 -0.21 -11.67 0.98
CA ARG A 75 -0.22 -12.08 -0.44
C ARG A 75 -1.49 -11.69 -1.19
N ARG A 76 -2.63 -11.62 -0.51
CA ARG A 76 -3.93 -11.20 -1.07
C ARG A 76 -4.20 -9.70 -0.97
N GLY A 77 -3.29 -8.92 -0.38
CA GLY A 77 -3.44 -7.47 -0.22
C GLY A 77 -4.51 -7.04 0.80
N ILE A 78 -4.84 -7.89 1.77
CA ILE A 78 -5.75 -7.54 2.87
C ILE A 78 -5.03 -6.64 3.88
N PHE A 79 -3.75 -6.94 4.15
CA PHE A 79 -2.83 -5.98 4.76
C PHE A 79 -2.16 -5.18 3.65
N PHE A 80 -2.48 -3.89 3.58
CA PHE A 80 -2.10 -3.04 2.47
C PHE A 80 -1.22 -1.85 2.87
N SER A 81 -1.13 -1.53 4.16
CA SER A 81 -0.29 -0.45 4.68
C SER A 81 0.39 -0.85 5.98
N HIS A 82 1.48 -0.15 6.29
CA HIS A 82 2.20 -0.24 7.56
C HIS A 82 2.53 1.16 8.08
#